data_AF-A0A9E0ISN0-F1
#
_entry.id   AF-A0A9E0ISN0-F1
#
_cell.length_a   1.000
_cell.length_b   1.000
_cell.length_c   1.000
_cell.angle_alpha   90.00
_cell.angle_beta   90.00
_cell.angle_gamma   90.00
#
_symmetry.space_group_name_H-M   'P 1'
#
loop_
_entity.id
_entity.type
_entity.pdbx_description
1 polymer ?
#
loop_
_entity_poly.entity_id
_entity_poly.type
_entity_poly.pdbx_seq_one_letter_code
_entity_poly.pdbx_strand_id
1 'polypeptide(L)'
;MSPRIAVLLAIGLAALAGVVYLYVEVSATTPPPVLAEGPTRPPTPVDDERRAEAVREAVVGPRVDRIEPQQPPPVRPTGAVMPVGPAKVPGLALDRTGDRPVEDRLAAQELMDEANRAYDRQEYDDAVKISQKLLAAEPGNIRLLRIVVSSACQMGDFDTADGAFQQLPPFDQQQMNKRCMEKAGMAFKTAASKAGPGSEAIRPPTRPAGK
;
A
#
# COMPACT_ATOMS: atom_id res chain seq x y z
N MET A 1 -12.40 -30.82 46.61
CA MET A 1 -11.60 -30.19 45.54
C MET A 1 -10.45 -31.11 45.21
N SER A 2 -10.31 -31.57 43.97
CA SER A 2 -9.24 -32.53 43.61
C SER A 2 -7.87 -31.85 43.67
N PRO A 3 -6.81 -32.52 44.16
CA PRO A 3 -5.47 -31.93 44.26
C PRO A 3 -4.94 -31.41 42.91
N ARG A 4 -5.38 -32.05 41.81
CA ARG A 4 -5.09 -31.60 40.44
C ARG A 4 -5.68 -30.22 40.10
N ILE A 5 -6.86 -29.90 40.63
CA ILE A 5 -7.52 -28.60 40.41
C ILE A 5 -6.78 -27.50 41.17
N ALA A 6 -6.32 -27.80 42.40
CA ALA A 6 -5.54 -26.85 43.20
C ALA A 6 -4.19 -26.49 42.53
N VAL A 7 -3.49 -27.48 41.97
CA VAL A 7 -2.23 -27.26 41.26
C VAL A 7 -2.43 -26.43 39.99
N LEU A 8 -3.48 -26.72 39.19
CA LEU A 8 -3.78 -25.95 37.98
C LEU A 8 -4.13 -24.49 38.29
N LEU A 9 -4.88 -24.23 39.38
CA LEU A 9 -5.19 -22.87 39.81
C LEU A 9 -3.95 -22.10 40.27
N ALA A 10 -3.03 -22.75 40.99
CA ALA A 10 -1.78 -22.13 41.42
C ALA A 10 -0.88 -21.74 40.22
N ILE A 11 -0.78 -22.62 39.22
CA ILE A 11 -0.02 -22.35 37.99
C ILE A 11 -0.67 -21.20 37.20
N GLY A 12 -2.01 -21.22 37.07
CA GLY A 12 -2.75 -20.16 36.38
C GLY A 12 -2.53 -18.79 37.01
N LEU A 13 -2.59 -18.69 38.34
CA LEU A 13 -2.34 -17.44 39.07
C LEU A 13 -0.90 -16.95 38.91
N ALA A 14 0.09 -17.85 38.94
CA ALA A 14 1.49 -17.48 38.75
C ALA A 14 1.75 -16.93 37.33
N ALA A 15 1.15 -17.55 36.30
CA ALA A 15 1.26 -17.08 34.92
C ALA A 15 0.62 -15.69 34.75
N LEU A 16 -0.56 -15.48 35.34
CA LEU A 16 -1.27 -14.19 35.28
C LEU A 16 -0.47 -13.09 35.98
N ALA A 17 0.10 -13.38 37.15
CA ALA A 17 0.99 -12.44 37.85
C ALA A 17 2.23 -12.08 37.03
N GLY A 18 2.83 -13.06 36.34
CA GLY A 18 3.97 -12.83 35.44
C GLY A 18 3.61 -11.92 34.25
N VAL A 19 2.44 -12.11 33.63
CA VAL A 19 1.97 -11.26 32.53
C VAL A 19 1.73 -9.82 33.00
N VAL A 20 1.11 -9.64 34.17
CA VAL A 20 0.89 -8.31 34.75
C VAL A 20 2.22 -7.62 35.08
N TYR A 21 3.19 -8.35 35.63
CA TYR A 21 4.52 -7.82 35.92
C TYR A 21 5.21 -7.31 34.64
N LEU A 22 5.21 -8.11 33.57
CA LEU A 22 5.78 -7.71 32.28
C LEU A 22 5.08 -6.48 31.68
N TYR A 23 3.76 -6.39 31.80
CA TYR A 23 3.01 -5.23 31.33
C TYR A 23 3.43 -3.94 32.06
N VAL A 24 3.60 -4.00 33.38
CA VAL A 24 4.01 -2.84 34.19
C VAL A 24 5.42 -2.36 33.83
N GLU A 25 6.39 -3.27 33.63
CA GLU A 25 7.74 -2.90 33.21
C GLU A 25 7.77 -2.25 31.82
N VAL A 26 6.98 -2.78 30.88
CA VAL A 26 6.88 -2.21 29.52
C VAL A 26 6.25 -0.82 29.55
N SER A 27 5.17 -0.63 30.32
CA SER A 27 4.52 0.68 30.44
C SER A 27 5.41 1.74 31.09
N ALA A 28 6.27 1.37 32.05
CA ALA A 28 7.18 2.32 32.71
C ALA A 28 8.30 2.84 31.79
N THR A 29 8.60 2.14 30.69
CA THR A 29 9.73 2.47 29.80
C THR A 29 9.32 3.38 28.65
N THR A 30 8.04 3.69 28.48
CA THR A 30 7.58 4.58 27.40
C THR A 30 7.50 6.01 27.96
N PRO A 31 8.45 6.91 27.64
CA PRO A 31 8.30 8.31 28.02
C PRO A 31 7.02 8.87 27.38
N PRO A 32 6.25 9.72 28.09
CA PRO A 32 5.09 10.35 27.50
C PRO A 32 5.51 11.11 26.23
N PRO A 33 4.68 11.13 25.18
CA PRO A 33 4.97 11.93 24.00
C PRO A 33 5.16 13.37 24.44
N VAL A 34 6.38 13.88 24.32
CA VAL A 34 6.71 15.28 24.54
C VAL A 34 5.92 16.04 23.48
N LEU A 35 4.81 16.65 23.87
CA LEU A 35 4.16 17.67 23.08
C LEU A 35 5.22 18.75 22.86
N ALA A 36 5.70 18.85 21.62
CA ALA A 36 6.58 19.93 21.23
C ALA A 36 5.80 21.25 21.42
N GLU A 37 6.04 21.93 22.54
CA GLU A 37 5.67 23.33 22.72
C GLU A 37 6.39 24.11 21.62
N GLY A 38 5.63 24.46 20.58
CA GLY A 38 6.07 25.38 19.56
C GLY A 38 6.41 26.72 20.21
N PRO A 39 7.41 27.46 19.71
CA PRO A 39 7.78 28.75 20.27
C PRO A 39 6.62 29.72 20.13
N THR A 40 5.93 30.02 21.23
CA THR A 40 5.03 31.19 21.35
C THR A 40 5.87 32.46 21.32
N ARG A 41 6.25 32.89 20.12
CA ARG A 41 6.67 34.27 19.89
C ARG A 41 5.41 35.06 19.51
N PRO A 42 5.02 36.09 20.28
CA PRO A 42 3.91 36.95 19.86
C PRO A 42 4.29 37.62 18.53
N PRO A 43 3.42 37.61 17.52
CA PRO A 43 3.70 38.24 16.23
C PRO A 43 3.85 39.75 16.45
N THR A 44 4.95 40.33 15.97
CA THR A 44 5.09 41.77 15.93
C THR A 44 4.34 42.32 14.71
N PRO A 45 3.71 43.52 14.79
CA PRO A 45 2.92 44.09 13.69
C PRO A 45 3.66 44.32 12.37
N VAL A 46 4.98 44.14 12.35
CA VAL A 46 5.84 44.33 11.17
C VAL A 46 5.93 43.04 10.32
N ASP A 47 5.50 41.89 10.85
CA ASP A 47 5.60 40.59 10.15
C ASP A 47 4.47 40.36 9.13
N ASP A 48 3.35 41.09 9.21
CA ASP A 48 2.21 40.91 8.30
C ASP A 48 2.42 41.57 6.92
N GLU A 49 3.08 42.74 6.84
CA GLU A 49 3.38 43.37 5.54
C GLU A 49 4.44 42.58 4.75
N ARG A 50 5.47 42.06 5.43
CA ARG A 50 6.52 41.27 4.77
C ARG A 50 6.01 39.91 4.27
N ARG A 51 5.00 39.34 4.94
CA ARG A 51 4.33 38.10 4.53
C ARG A 51 3.39 38.34 3.34
N ALA A 52 2.75 39.50 3.26
CA ALA A 52 1.92 39.88 2.11
C ALA A 52 2.75 40.10 0.84
N GLU A 53 3.98 40.60 0.97
CA GLU A 53 4.88 40.84 -0.17
C GLU A 53 5.55 39.55 -0.67
N ALA A 54 5.95 38.64 0.23
CA ALA A 54 6.49 37.33 -0.13
C ALA A 54 5.47 36.42 -0.85
N VAL A 55 4.16 36.56 -0.56
CA VAL A 55 3.10 35.83 -1.28
C VAL A 55 2.89 36.39 -2.70
N ARG A 56 3.12 37.69 -2.92
CA ARG A 56 3.03 38.29 -4.26
C ARG A 56 4.21 37.91 -5.15
N GLU A 57 5.40 37.79 -4.57
CA GLU A 57 6.62 37.41 -5.31
C GLU A 57 6.65 35.91 -5.65
N ALA A 58 6.03 35.05 -4.83
CA ALA A 58 5.90 33.62 -5.11
C ALA A 58 4.89 33.28 -6.24
N VAL A 59 4.00 34.21 -6.61
CA VAL A 59 3.04 34.01 -7.73
C VAL A 59 3.69 34.31 -9.10
N VAL A 60 4.85 34.98 -9.13
CA VAL A 60 5.66 35.17 -10.34
C VAL A 60 6.91 34.31 -10.23
N GLY A 61 6.72 33.00 -10.21
CA GLY A 61 7.82 32.05 -10.31
C GLY A 61 8.64 32.27 -11.60
N PRO A 62 9.91 31.85 -11.63
CA PRO A 62 10.73 31.89 -12.84
C PRO A 62 9.99 31.16 -13.96
N ARG A 63 9.92 31.77 -15.14
CA ARG A 63 9.50 31.08 -16.37
C ARG A 63 10.38 29.85 -16.51
N VAL A 64 9.85 28.69 -16.12
CA VAL A 64 10.38 27.40 -16.54
C VAL A 64 10.22 27.41 -18.04
N ASP A 65 11.35 27.47 -18.75
CA ASP A 65 11.37 27.29 -20.19
C ASP A 65 10.53 26.06 -20.51
N ARG A 66 9.51 26.29 -21.34
CA ARG A 66 8.58 25.30 -21.84
C ARG A 66 9.39 24.13 -22.37
N ILE A 67 9.49 23.06 -21.59
CA ILE A 67 10.00 21.79 -22.09
C ILE A 67 8.99 21.37 -23.16
N GLU A 68 9.43 21.51 -24.40
CA GLU A 68 8.74 21.01 -25.57
C GLU A 68 8.42 19.53 -25.32
N PRO A 69 7.16 19.08 -25.45
CA PRO A 69 6.81 17.68 -25.26
C PRO A 69 7.58 16.86 -26.28
N GLN A 70 8.67 16.21 -25.84
CA GLN A 70 9.35 15.24 -26.68
C GLN A 70 8.37 14.12 -26.95
N GLN A 71 7.92 14.08 -28.19
CA GLN A 71 7.10 13.02 -28.75
C GLN A 71 7.83 11.69 -28.49
N PRO A 72 7.23 10.73 -27.75
CA PRO A 72 7.90 9.46 -27.49
C PRO A 72 8.21 8.77 -28.82
N PRO A 73 9.39 8.14 -28.96
CA PRO A 73 9.75 7.45 -30.19
C PRO A 73 8.73 6.36 -30.52
N PRO A 74 8.41 6.13 -31.81
CA PRO A 74 7.48 5.09 -32.22
C PRO A 74 8.00 3.72 -31.80
N VAL A 75 7.31 3.08 -30.85
CA VAL A 75 7.60 1.70 -30.44
C VAL A 75 7.17 0.78 -31.57
N ARG A 76 8.15 0.13 -32.23
CA ARG A 76 7.89 -0.93 -33.20
C ARG A 76 7.28 -2.13 -32.48
N PRO A 77 6.11 -2.66 -32.89
CA PRO A 77 5.57 -3.88 -32.34
C PRO A 77 6.45 -5.05 -32.82
N THR A 78 7.27 -5.58 -31.93
CA THR A 78 7.97 -6.85 -32.19
C THR A 78 7.01 -7.94 -31.76
N GLY A 79 6.37 -8.58 -32.74
CA GLY A 79 5.47 -9.70 -32.51
C GLY A 79 6.22 -10.93 -31.99
N ALA A 80 5.56 -11.66 -31.10
CA ALA A 80 5.49 -13.12 -31.01
C ALA A 80 4.93 -13.50 -29.62
N VAL A 81 3.60 -13.50 -29.50
CA VAL A 81 2.94 -14.21 -28.38
C VAL A 81 2.47 -15.54 -28.94
N MET A 82 2.99 -16.64 -28.39
CA MET A 82 2.50 -17.98 -28.68
C MET A 82 1.12 -18.21 -28.05
N PRO A 83 0.21 -18.94 -28.72
CA PRO A 83 -1.08 -19.29 -28.14
C PRO A 83 -0.93 -20.44 -27.15
N VAL A 84 -1.20 -20.19 -25.88
CA VAL A 84 -1.54 -21.24 -24.90
C VAL A 84 -3.07 -21.31 -24.87
N GLY A 85 -3.62 -22.44 -25.32
CA GLY A 85 -5.05 -22.62 -25.53
C GLY A 85 -5.88 -22.54 -24.23
N PRO A 86 -7.11 -22.04 -24.28
CA PRO A 86 -7.97 -21.97 -23.11
C PRO A 86 -8.67 -23.30 -22.85
N ALA A 87 -8.58 -23.77 -21.61
CA ALA A 87 -9.57 -24.65 -21.04
C ALA A 87 -10.93 -23.92 -21.02
N LYS A 88 -11.93 -24.56 -21.61
CA LYS A 88 -13.27 -24.03 -21.84
C LYS A 88 -14.05 -23.96 -20.53
N VAL A 89 -14.04 -22.81 -19.88
CA VAL A 89 -15.09 -22.39 -18.92
C VAL A 89 -16.06 -21.45 -19.65
N PRO A 90 -17.36 -21.79 -19.77
CA PRO A 90 -18.35 -20.86 -20.29
C PRO A 90 -18.71 -19.86 -19.19
N GLY A 91 -18.31 -18.60 -19.38
CA GLY A 91 -18.81 -17.47 -18.60
C GLY A 91 -17.74 -16.41 -18.33
N LEU A 92 -17.83 -15.30 -19.07
CA LEU A 92 -17.18 -14.01 -18.79
C LEU A 92 -15.65 -13.95 -18.91
N ALA A 93 -15.09 -14.49 -20.00
CA ALA A 93 -13.76 -14.06 -20.45
C ALA A 93 -13.94 -12.80 -21.31
N LEU A 94 -13.52 -11.65 -20.78
CA LEU A 94 -13.46 -10.42 -21.55
C LEU A 94 -12.14 -10.39 -22.29
N ASP A 95 -12.25 -10.46 -23.61
CA ASP A 95 -11.16 -10.14 -24.50
C ASP A 95 -10.65 -8.73 -24.19
N ARG A 96 -9.35 -8.52 -24.40
CA ARG A 96 -8.65 -7.25 -24.26
C ARG A 96 -9.15 -6.20 -25.29
N THR A 97 -10.00 -6.63 -26.23
CA THR A 97 -10.72 -5.81 -27.18
C THR A 97 -11.97 -5.24 -26.52
N GLY A 98 -12.22 -3.94 -26.68
CA GLY A 98 -13.30 -3.21 -26.01
C GLY A 98 -14.72 -3.58 -26.44
N ASP A 99 -15.03 -4.86 -26.66
CA ASP A 99 -16.26 -5.38 -27.25
C ASP A 99 -17.39 -5.62 -26.23
N ARG A 100 -17.22 -5.20 -24.98
CA ARG A 100 -18.36 -5.18 -24.03
C ARG A 100 -19.34 -4.07 -24.38
N PRO A 101 -20.65 -4.31 -24.19
CA PRO A 101 -21.64 -3.25 -24.09
C PRO A 101 -21.14 -2.14 -23.17
N VAL A 102 -21.41 -0.88 -23.52
CA VAL A 102 -20.96 0.29 -22.74
C VAL A 102 -21.53 0.24 -21.32
N GLU A 103 -22.76 -0.25 -21.20
CA GLU A 103 -23.54 -0.44 -19.98
C GLU A 103 -22.82 -1.39 -19.00
N ASP A 104 -22.27 -2.47 -19.54
CA ASP A 104 -21.50 -3.47 -18.81
C ASP A 104 -20.17 -2.91 -18.27
N ARG A 105 -19.55 -1.99 -19.01
CA ARG A 105 -18.33 -1.28 -18.57
C ARG A 105 -18.62 -0.21 -17.54
N LEU A 106 -19.73 0.52 -17.70
CA LEU A 106 -20.16 1.52 -16.72
C LEU A 106 -20.49 0.84 -15.38
N ALA A 107 -21.23 -0.27 -15.41
CA ALA A 107 -21.51 -1.05 -14.21
C ALA A 107 -20.23 -1.59 -13.55
N ALA A 108 -19.24 -2.02 -14.33
CA ALA A 108 -17.94 -2.44 -13.79
C ALA A 108 -17.18 -1.27 -13.13
N GLN A 109 -17.20 -0.07 -13.72
CA GLN A 109 -16.60 1.12 -13.15
C GLN A 109 -17.30 1.55 -11.85
N GLU A 110 -18.62 1.54 -11.81
CA GLU A 110 -19.40 1.84 -10.61
C GLU A 110 -19.07 0.88 -9.47
N LEU A 111 -18.91 -0.41 -9.76
CA LEU A 111 -18.48 -1.40 -8.78
C LEU A 111 -17.02 -1.19 -8.35
N MET A 112 -16.11 -0.80 -9.25
CA MET A 112 -14.75 -0.45 -8.86
C MET A 112 -14.74 0.74 -7.90
N ASP A 113 -15.55 1.78 -8.19
CA ASP A 113 -15.68 2.95 -7.34
C ASP A 113 -16.28 2.58 -5.97
N GLU A 114 -17.26 1.69 -5.94
CA GLU A 114 -17.81 1.19 -4.67
C GLU A 114 -16.78 0.39 -3.87
N ALA A 115 -15.95 -0.43 -4.51
CA ALA A 115 -14.86 -1.13 -3.81
C ALA A 115 -13.87 -0.15 -3.16
N ASN A 116 -13.55 0.97 -3.83
CA ASN A 116 -12.70 2.01 -3.24
C ASN A 116 -13.41 2.70 -2.08
N ARG A 117 -14.68 3.06 -2.23
CA ARG A 117 -15.44 3.72 -1.16
C ARG A 117 -15.57 2.81 0.07
N ALA A 118 -15.85 1.52 -0.12
CA ALA A 118 -15.87 0.54 0.96
C ALA A 118 -14.52 0.49 1.68
N TYR A 119 -13.41 0.45 0.94
CA TYR A 119 -12.07 0.52 1.52
C TYR A 119 -11.83 1.81 2.33
N ASP A 120 -12.20 2.96 1.78
CA ASP A 120 -12.04 4.26 2.44
C ASP A 120 -12.91 4.39 3.70
N ARG A 121 -14.09 3.75 3.71
CA ARG A 121 -14.97 3.60 4.88
C ARG A 121 -14.50 2.55 5.89
N GLN A 122 -13.39 1.86 5.62
CA GLN A 122 -12.86 0.75 6.43
C GLN A 122 -13.77 -0.48 6.47
N GLU A 123 -14.69 -0.60 5.51
CA GLU A 123 -15.52 -1.78 5.29
C GLU A 123 -14.72 -2.82 4.48
N TYR A 124 -13.63 -3.30 5.07
CA TYR A 124 -12.61 -4.09 4.38
C TYR A 124 -13.15 -5.40 3.80
N ASP A 125 -14.09 -6.06 4.48
CA ASP A 125 -14.72 -7.30 4.02
C ASP A 125 -15.52 -7.06 2.73
N ASP A 126 -16.29 -5.97 2.67
CA ASP A 126 -17.05 -5.61 1.46
C ASP A 126 -16.13 -5.15 0.33
N ALA A 127 -15.07 -4.40 0.64
CA ALA A 127 -14.05 -4.03 -0.33
C ALA A 127 -13.39 -5.27 -0.98
N VAL A 128 -13.09 -6.31 -0.20
CA VAL A 128 -12.57 -7.59 -0.71
C VAL A 128 -13.60 -8.29 -1.59
N LYS A 129 -14.85 -8.46 -1.13
CA LYS A 129 -15.91 -9.16 -1.87
C LYS A 129 -16.17 -8.53 -3.24
N ILE A 130 -16.31 -7.20 -3.29
CA ILE A 130 -16.56 -6.48 -4.53
C ILE A 130 -15.34 -6.62 -5.47
N SER A 131 -14.14 -6.45 -4.92
CA SER A 131 -12.91 -6.55 -5.71
C SER A 131 -12.70 -7.94 -6.29
N GLN A 132 -12.91 -9.01 -5.51
CA GLN A 132 -12.80 -10.39 -5.97
C GLN A 132 -13.84 -10.72 -7.06
N LYS A 133 -15.07 -10.22 -6.93
CA LYS A 133 -16.10 -10.36 -7.96
C LYS A 133 -15.67 -9.75 -9.28
N LEU A 134 -15.03 -8.58 -9.25
CA LEU A 134 -14.52 -7.92 -10.45
C LEU A 134 -13.26 -8.61 -11.01
N LEU A 135 -12.36 -9.08 -10.13
CA LEU A 135 -11.17 -9.85 -10.52
C LEU A 135 -11.53 -11.19 -11.19
N ALA A 136 -12.69 -11.77 -10.91
CA ALA A 136 -13.15 -12.95 -11.65
C ALA A 136 -13.33 -12.69 -13.15
N ALA A 137 -13.68 -11.45 -13.52
CA ALA A 137 -13.77 -11.02 -14.93
C ALA A 137 -12.45 -10.44 -15.45
N GLU A 138 -11.67 -9.77 -14.59
CA GLU A 138 -10.40 -9.13 -14.93
C GLU A 138 -9.27 -9.50 -13.93
N PRO A 139 -8.70 -10.72 -13.98
CA PRO A 139 -7.78 -11.21 -12.95
C PRO A 139 -6.49 -10.38 -12.80
N GLY A 140 -6.07 -9.68 -13.85
CA GLY A 140 -4.88 -8.83 -13.87
C GLY A 140 -5.12 -7.37 -13.48
N ASN A 141 -6.30 -7.00 -12.97
CA ASN A 141 -6.59 -5.63 -12.61
C ASN A 141 -5.82 -5.23 -11.34
N ILE A 142 -4.70 -4.55 -11.55
CA ILE A 142 -3.74 -4.17 -10.51
C ILE A 142 -4.38 -3.32 -9.40
N ARG A 143 -5.35 -2.45 -9.75
CA ARG A 143 -6.05 -1.62 -8.75
C ARG A 143 -6.82 -2.50 -7.78
N LEU A 144 -7.58 -3.46 -8.30
CA LEU A 144 -8.38 -4.37 -7.49
C LEU A 144 -7.49 -5.30 -6.64
N LEU A 145 -6.40 -5.81 -7.21
CA LEU A 145 -5.41 -6.60 -6.45
C LEU A 145 -4.85 -5.80 -5.26
N ARG A 146 -4.50 -4.52 -5.45
CA ARG A 146 -4.02 -3.65 -4.34
C ARG A 146 -5.08 -3.45 -3.25
N ILE A 147 -6.35 -3.30 -3.63
CA ILE A 147 -7.47 -3.17 -2.67
C ILE A 147 -7.60 -4.46 -1.87
N VAL A 148 -7.59 -5.63 -2.51
CA VAL A 148 -7.66 -6.93 -1.82
C VAL A 148 -6.50 -7.09 -0.85
N VAL A 149 -5.26 -6.86 -1.30
CA VAL A 149 -4.07 -6.98 -0.44
C VAL A 149 -4.19 -6.05 0.78
N SER A 150 -4.49 -4.78 0.55
CA SER A 150 -4.55 -3.79 1.64
C SER A 150 -5.68 -4.11 2.62
N SER A 151 -6.88 -4.42 2.13
CA SER A 151 -8.05 -4.76 2.95
C SER A 151 -7.81 -6.02 3.78
N ALA A 152 -7.27 -7.07 3.14
CA ALA A 152 -7.00 -8.35 3.80
C ALA A 152 -5.92 -8.21 4.88
N CYS A 153 -4.86 -7.41 4.64
CA CYS A 153 -3.89 -7.07 5.68
C CYS A 153 -4.53 -6.38 6.90
N GLN A 154 -5.47 -5.46 6.67
CA GLN A 154 -6.16 -4.75 7.75
C GLN A 154 -7.08 -5.67 8.57
N MET A 155 -7.63 -6.70 7.94
CA MET A 155 -8.45 -7.71 8.62
C MET A 155 -7.63 -8.83 9.27
N GLY A 156 -6.32 -8.92 8.99
CA GLY A 156 -5.48 -10.05 9.41
C GLY A 156 -5.69 -11.33 8.59
N ASP A 157 -6.41 -11.26 7.46
CA ASP A 157 -6.56 -12.38 6.53
C ASP A 157 -5.35 -12.46 5.59
N PHE A 158 -4.25 -12.97 6.13
CA PHE A 158 -2.97 -13.00 5.43
C PHE A 158 -2.92 -13.99 4.27
N ASP A 159 -3.77 -15.02 4.26
CA ASP A 159 -3.85 -15.97 3.16
C ASP A 159 -4.47 -15.32 1.93
N THR A 160 -5.58 -14.59 2.10
CA THR A 160 -6.18 -13.80 1.01
C THR A 160 -5.21 -12.71 0.53
N ALA A 161 -4.51 -12.06 1.48
CA ALA A 161 -3.54 -11.03 1.14
C ALA A 161 -2.39 -11.59 0.29
N ASP A 162 -1.79 -12.73 0.67
CA ASP A 162 -0.67 -13.33 -0.07
C ASP A 162 -1.11 -13.78 -1.47
N GLY A 163 -2.29 -14.42 -1.58
CA GLY A 163 -2.83 -14.84 -2.87
C GLY A 163 -3.00 -13.70 -3.89
N ALA A 164 -3.49 -12.54 -3.45
CA ALA A 164 -3.58 -11.35 -4.30
C ALA A 164 -2.21 -10.69 -4.51
N PHE A 165 -1.34 -10.70 -3.50
CA PHE A 165 -0.01 -10.11 -3.56
C PHE A 165 0.88 -10.74 -4.62
N GLN A 166 0.86 -12.07 -4.75
CA GLN A 166 1.68 -12.80 -5.73
C GLN A 166 1.29 -12.46 -7.18
N GLN A 167 0.09 -11.94 -7.41
CA GLN A 167 -0.38 -11.54 -8.74
C GLN A 167 0.03 -10.11 -9.12
N LEU A 168 0.50 -9.30 -8.16
CA LEU A 168 0.95 -7.95 -8.41
C LEU A 168 2.31 -7.91 -9.14
N PRO A 169 2.58 -6.91 -9.98
CA PRO A 169 3.90 -6.71 -10.56
C PRO A 169 4.92 -6.29 -9.48
N PRO A 170 6.24 -6.45 -9.72
CA PRO A 170 7.26 -6.26 -8.68
C PRO A 170 7.26 -4.86 -8.02
N PHE A 171 6.96 -3.81 -8.78
CA PHE A 171 6.86 -2.45 -8.24
C PHE A 171 5.76 -2.34 -7.18
N ASP A 172 4.59 -2.90 -7.48
CA ASP A 172 3.43 -2.94 -6.63
C ASP A 172 3.64 -3.81 -5.39
N GLN A 173 4.28 -4.98 -5.57
CA GLN A 173 4.65 -5.86 -4.47
C GLN A 173 5.50 -5.12 -3.43
N GLN A 174 6.50 -4.34 -3.86
CA GLN A 174 7.34 -3.58 -2.92
C GLN A 174 6.53 -2.55 -2.13
N GLN A 175 5.64 -1.82 -2.80
CA GLN A 175 4.79 -0.83 -2.12
C GLN A 175 3.82 -1.50 -1.13
N MET A 176 3.18 -2.59 -1.54
CA MET A 176 2.21 -3.27 -0.69
C MET A 176 2.85 -3.99 0.49
N ASN A 177 4.04 -4.56 0.29
CA ASN A 177 4.81 -5.14 1.38
C ASN A 177 5.15 -4.12 2.46
N LYS A 178 5.60 -2.93 2.06
CA LYS A 178 5.86 -1.84 3.01
C LYS A 178 4.59 -1.44 3.78
N ARG A 179 3.46 -1.25 3.08
CA ARG A 179 2.21 -0.82 3.73
C ARG A 179 1.65 -1.86 4.69
N CYS A 180 1.62 -3.14 4.30
CA CYS A 180 1.14 -4.21 5.18
C CYS A 180 2.07 -4.41 6.39
N MET A 181 3.38 -4.24 6.22
CA MET A 181 4.31 -4.30 7.34
C MET A 181 4.07 -3.14 8.33
N GLU A 182 3.91 -1.92 7.83
CA GLU A 182 3.68 -0.73 8.67
C GLU A 182 2.32 -0.75 9.38
N LYS A 183 1.29 -1.33 8.77
CA LYS A 183 -0.09 -1.29 9.29
C LYS A 183 -0.50 -2.54 10.06
N ALA A 184 -0.06 -3.71 9.61
CA ALA A 184 -0.47 -5.01 10.13
C ALA A 184 0.70 -5.85 10.66
N GLY A 185 1.95 -5.34 10.62
CA GLY A 185 3.14 -6.06 11.11
C GLY A 185 3.52 -7.27 10.26
N MET A 186 2.96 -7.40 9.04
CA MET A 186 3.16 -8.55 8.18
C MET A 186 4.02 -8.21 6.96
N ALA A 187 4.99 -9.07 6.66
CA ALA A 187 5.82 -8.97 5.47
C ALA A 187 5.57 -10.17 4.55
N PHE A 188 5.32 -9.90 3.27
CA PHE A 188 5.20 -10.90 2.23
C PHE A 188 6.56 -11.39 1.77
N LYS A 189 6.58 -12.64 1.30
CA LYS A 189 7.73 -13.19 0.61
C LYS A 189 7.76 -12.66 -0.82
N THR A 190 8.65 -11.70 -1.10
CA THR A 190 8.84 -11.18 -2.45
C THR A 190 9.83 -12.04 -3.25
N ALA A 191 9.66 -12.09 -4.58
CA ALA A 191 10.65 -12.72 -5.46
C ALA A 191 12.03 -12.02 -5.39
N ALA A 192 12.05 -10.71 -5.11
CA ALA A 192 13.27 -9.94 -4.90
C ALA A 192 14.07 -10.40 -3.67
N SER A 193 13.41 -10.95 -2.64
CA SER A 193 14.09 -11.52 -1.46
C SER A 193 14.88 -12.80 -1.77
N LYS A 194 14.71 -13.41 -2.95
CA LYS A 194 15.55 -14.54 -3.42
C LYS A 194 16.79 -14.10 -4.17
N ALA A 195 16.86 -12.85 -4.64
CA ALA A 195 18.12 -12.29 -5.10
C ALA A 195 18.93 -11.98 -3.84
N GLY A 196 19.92 -12.84 -3.54
CA GLY A 196 20.80 -12.66 -2.39
C GLY A 196 21.52 -11.30 -2.39
N PRO A 197 22.27 -10.97 -1.32
CA PRO A 197 22.90 -9.65 -1.10
C PRO A 197 24.06 -9.31 -2.07
N GLY A 198 23.88 -9.53 -3.37
CA GLY A 198 24.86 -9.33 -4.43
C GLY A 198 24.37 -8.47 -5.60
N SER A 199 23.19 -7.83 -5.55
CA SER A 199 22.85 -6.78 -6.52
C SER A 199 23.52 -5.48 -6.09
N GLU A 200 24.80 -5.41 -6.45
CA GLU A 200 25.71 -4.29 -6.32
C GLU A 200 25.01 -2.96 -6.62
N ALA A 201 25.11 -2.05 -5.65
CA ALA A 201 24.66 -0.68 -5.77
C ALA A 201 25.21 -0.07 -7.06
N ILE A 202 24.32 0.39 -7.93
CA ILE A 202 24.63 1.38 -8.96
C ILE A 202 25.14 2.61 -8.21
N ARG A 203 26.46 2.70 -8.03
CA ARG A 203 27.09 3.91 -7.50
C ARG A 203 26.73 5.04 -8.45
N PRO A 204 26.19 6.17 -7.96
CA PRO A 204 26.01 7.34 -8.81
C PRO A 204 27.38 7.75 -9.38
N PRO A 205 27.47 8.18 -10.65
CA PRO A 205 28.72 8.64 -11.22
C PRO A 205 29.23 9.83 -10.41
N THR A 206 30.41 9.67 -9.81
CA THR A 206 31.13 10.76 -9.16
C THR A 206 31.42 11.83 -10.19
N ARG A 207 30.78 12.99 -10.05
CA ARG A 207 31.02 14.18 -10.88
C ARG A 207 32.49 14.61 -10.69
N PRO A 208 33.32 14.71 -11.73
CA PRO A 208 34.68 15.20 -11.58
C PRO A 208 34.64 16.68 -11.17
N ALA A 209 35.37 17.02 -10.10
CA ALA A 209 35.58 18.39 -9.69
C ALA A 209 36.40 19.13 -10.77
N GLY A 210 35.80 20.16 -11.36
CA GLY A 210 36.47 21.09 -12.25
C GLY A 210 37.46 21.97 -11.49
N LYS A 211 38.58 22.26 -12.16
CA LYS A 211 39.74 23.04 -11.71
C LYS A 211 39.42 24.50 -11.42
#